data_AF-E9CSD5-F1
#
_entry.id   AF-E9CSD5-F1
#
_cell.length_a   1.000
_cell.length_b   1.000
_cell.length_c   1.000
_cell.angle_alpha   90.00
_cell.angle_beta   90.00
_cell.angle_gamma   90.00
#
_symmetry.space_group_name_H-M   'P 1'
#
loop_
_entity.id
_entity.type
_entity.pdbx_description
1 polymer ?
#
loop_
_entity_poly.entity_id
_entity_poly.type
_entity_poly.pdbx_seq_one_letter_code
_entity_poly.pdbx_strand_id
1 'polypeptide(L)'
;LTCSGCDSKKGFRKRSLFKTFPQNLIINARRFELINWVPTKLNIPVEVSDEPLDLSQYRSLGIQAGEILLEDEPSPLDIEFQPNEAAVAMLLSMGFPEIRIKKALYATGNTDTDAALNWLLSHMDDPDIDATDISAPPGSGGNHCSHEDEAKIGQLIDMGIDRPKARKALLETDGDINRALDWVLSHPYDAEIEGYQVSSGSPAQLQGSSDIPALFQLHAIICHKGVSVHTGHYVAFVRKEVAQDEDSQWVLFNDEKVVQGGDIEEMKQFAYIYFFRKL
;
A
#
# COMPACT_ATOMS: atom_id res chain seq x y z
N LEU A 1 1.21 -11.33 18.78
CA LEU A 1 2.49 -11.30 18.04
C LEU A 1 3.48 -12.18 18.78
N THR A 2 3.94 -13.24 18.14
CA THR A 2 4.99 -14.19 18.58
C THR A 2 6.20 -13.99 17.69
N CYS A 3 7.41 -14.05 18.25
CA CYS A 3 8.65 -13.89 17.47
C CYS A 3 9.01 -15.22 16.80
N SER A 4 9.08 -15.27 15.47
CA SER A 4 9.45 -16.48 14.71
C SER A 4 10.83 -17.03 15.05
N GLY A 5 11.77 -16.17 15.48
CA GLY A 5 13.12 -16.60 15.85
C GLY A 5 13.28 -17.16 17.27
N CYS A 6 12.32 -16.94 18.19
CA CYS A 6 12.47 -17.37 19.59
C CYS A 6 11.17 -17.76 20.32
N ASP A 7 10.05 -17.83 19.62
CA ASP A 7 8.70 -18.17 20.09
C ASP A 7 8.17 -17.37 21.30
N SER A 8 8.84 -16.27 21.64
CA SER A 8 8.51 -15.49 22.82
C SER A 8 7.42 -14.45 22.54
N LYS A 9 6.62 -14.15 23.57
CA LYS A 9 5.58 -13.10 23.58
C LYS A 9 6.01 -11.84 24.33
N LYS A 10 7.33 -11.61 24.49
CA LYS A 10 7.90 -10.53 25.32
C LYS A 10 7.71 -9.12 24.72
N GLY A 11 7.12 -9.01 23.53
CA GLY A 11 6.84 -7.75 22.85
C GLY A 11 7.87 -7.40 21.78
N PHE A 12 7.59 -6.34 21.01
CA PHE A 12 8.41 -5.89 19.88
C PHE A 12 8.74 -4.41 20.04
N ARG A 13 9.94 -4.00 19.60
CA ARG A 13 10.32 -2.59 19.52
C ARG A 13 10.30 -2.15 18.06
N LYS A 14 9.38 -1.25 17.70
CA LYS A 14 9.30 -0.67 16.37
C LYS A 14 9.98 0.70 16.35
N ARG A 15 10.79 0.96 15.32
CA ARG A 15 11.40 2.26 15.02
C ARG A 15 11.16 2.59 13.55
N SER A 16 10.68 3.79 13.28
CA SER A 16 10.49 4.30 11.91
C SER A 16 11.55 5.35 11.62
N LEU A 17 12.23 5.23 10.48
CA LEU A 17 13.29 6.13 10.01
C LEU A 17 13.09 6.40 8.51
N PHE A 18 13.70 7.45 7.99
CA PHE A 18 13.64 7.82 6.58
C PHE A 18 14.58 6.97 5.73
N LYS A 19 14.05 6.23 4.77
CA LYS A 19 14.86 5.57 3.72
C LYS A 19 15.36 6.59 2.69
N THR A 20 14.49 7.51 2.29
CA THR A 20 14.76 8.65 1.41
C THR A 20 14.12 9.91 1.98
N PHE A 21 14.63 11.07 1.56
CA PHE A 21 14.13 12.39 1.94
C PHE A 21 13.43 13.05 0.74
N PRO A 22 12.18 13.53 0.88
CA PRO A 22 11.48 14.22 -0.19
C PRO A 22 12.02 15.64 -0.40
N GLN A 23 11.71 16.24 -1.55
CA GLN A 23 12.03 17.66 -1.79
C GLN A 23 11.21 18.59 -0.89
N ASN A 24 9.94 18.24 -0.67
CA ASN A 24 9.04 18.93 0.24
C ASN A 24 8.55 17.94 1.29
N LEU A 25 8.90 18.18 2.55
CA LEU A 25 8.47 17.39 3.69
C LEU A 25 7.25 18.05 4.33
N ILE A 26 6.16 17.32 4.41
CA ILE A 26 4.91 17.77 5.02
C ILE A 26 4.75 17.09 6.37
N ILE A 27 4.58 17.87 7.44
CA ILE A 27 4.43 17.37 8.80
C ILE A 27 3.07 17.80 9.35
N ASN A 28 2.26 16.82 9.75
CA ASN A 28 1.02 17.06 10.49
C ASN A 28 1.29 16.94 11.99
N ALA A 29 1.06 18.00 12.76
CA ALA A 29 1.33 18.04 14.20
C ALA A 29 0.32 17.25 15.07
N ARG A 30 -0.62 16.50 14.46
CA ARG A 30 -1.59 15.62 15.14
C ARG A 30 -2.24 16.26 16.36
N ARG A 31 -2.78 17.46 16.19
CA ARG A 31 -3.37 18.28 17.26
C ARG A 31 -4.80 17.87 17.64
N PHE A 32 -5.26 16.69 17.25
CA PHE A 32 -6.60 16.22 17.53
C PHE A 32 -6.49 14.84 18.18
N GLU A 33 -7.15 14.69 19.32
CA GLU A 33 -7.19 13.44 20.08
C GLU A 33 -8.61 13.16 20.56
N LEU A 34 -8.98 11.89 20.66
CA LEU A 34 -10.26 11.50 21.26
C LEU A 34 -10.12 11.43 22.77
N ILE A 35 -10.72 12.38 23.47
CA ILE A 35 -10.81 12.39 24.93
C ILE A 35 -12.23 11.97 25.29
N ASN A 36 -12.38 10.83 25.97
CA ASN A 36 -13.69 10.24 26.28
C ASN A 36 -14.58 10.07 25.04
N TRP A 37 -14.00 9.60 23.92
CA TRP A 37 -14.66 9.47 22.62
C TRP A 37 -15.14 10.78 21.98
N VAL A 38 -14.80 11.93 22.56
CA VAL A 38 -15.09 13.24 21.99
C VAL A 38 -13.82 13.79 21.32
N PRO A 39 -13.83 14.08 20.01
CA PRO A 39 -12.68 14.65 19.33
C PRO A 39 -12.40 16.04 19.90
N THR A 40 -11.22 16.21 20.46
CA THR A 40 -10.79 17.42 21.15
C THR A 40 -9.53 17.98 20.50
N LYS A 41 -9.51 19.29 20.26
CA LYS A 41 -8.33 19.98 19.74
C LYS A 41 -7.36 20.28 20.88
N LEU A 42 -6.10 19.85 20.71
CA LEU A 42 -5.00 20.09 21.63
C LEU A 42 -4.28 21.39 21.26
N ASN A 43 -4.37 22.39 22.14
CA ASN A 43 -3.70 23.68 22.00
C ASN A 43 -2.33 23.69 22.69
N ILE A 44 -1.45 22.78 22.28
CA ILE A 44 -0.09 22.65 22.84
C ILE A 44 0.89 23.41 21.93
N PRO A 45 1.59 24.45 22.40
CA PRO A 45 2.56 25.16 21.56
C PRO A 45 3.73 24.24 21.18
N VAL A 46 4.14 24.29 19.92
CA VAL A 46 5.30 23.56 19.39
C VAL A 46 6.29 24.57 18.86
N GLU A 47 7.48 24.60 19.43
CA GLU A 47 8.54 25.50 18.98
C GLU A 47 9.12 25.00 17.65
N VAL A 48 8.96 25.79 16.60
CA VAL A 48 9.51 25.52 15.26
C VAL A 48 10.29 26.74 14.83
N SER A 49 11.61 26.58 14.63
CA SER A 49 12.50 27.65 14.19
C SER A 49 12.47 27.85 12.67
N ASP A 50 12.92 29.02 12.22
CA ASP A 50 13.14 29.33 10.79
C ASP A 50 14.53 28.88 10.29
N GLU A 51 15.38 28.45 11.21
CA GLU A 51 16.71 27.91 10.91
C GLU A 51 16.60 26.54 10.21
N PRO A 52 17.58 26.17 9.37
CA PRO A 52 17.61 24.87 8.74
C PRO A 52 17.60 23.73 9.76
N LEU A 53 16.57 22.89 9.70
CA LEU A 53 16.44 21.68 10.49
C LEU A 53 17.21 20.54 9.83
N ASP A 54 18.20 19.98 10.53
CA ASP A 54 18.91 18.80 10.07
C ASP A 54 18.17 17.51 10.43
N LEU A 55 17.66 16.82 9.41
CA LEU A 55 16.98 15.53 9.56
C LEU A 55 17.88 14.33 9.25
N SER A 56 19.18 14.55 9.00
CA SER A 56 20.14 13.50 8.66
C SER A 56 20.20 12.38 9.70
N GLN A 57 20.04 12.72 10.98
CA GLN A 57 20.03 11.75 12.09
C GLN A 57 18.86 10.74 12.03
N TYR A 58 17.79 11.06 11.31
CA TYR A 58 16.63 10.19 11.16
C TYR A 58 16.71 9.30 9.92
N ARG A 59 17.85 9.28 9.23
CA ARG A 59 18.07 8.38 8.09
C ARG A 59 18.21 6.94 8.55
N SER A 60 17.55 6.03 7.85
CA SER A 60 17.76 4.59 8.02
C SER A 60 19.07 4.17 7.34
N LEU A 61 19.93 3.48 8.07
CA LEU A 61 21.12 2.83 7.53
C LEU A 61 20.82 1.43 6.97
N GLY A 62 19.54 1.03 6.93
CA GLY A 62 19.13 -0.32 6.59
C GLY A 62 19.50 -1.34 7.67
N ILE A 63 19.61 -2.60 7.26
CA ILE A 63 20.06 -3.71 8.11
C ILE A 63 21.54 -3.49 8.46
N GLN A 64 21.88 -3.54 9.75
CA GLN A 64 23.25 -3.32 10.23
C GLN A 64 24.07 -4.61 10.23
N ALA A 65 25.39 -4.46 10.13
CA ALA A 65 26.32 -5.59 10.26
C ALA A 65 26.19 -6.21 11.65
N GLY A 66 25.74 -7.46 11.72
CA GLY A 66 25.49 -8.21 12.95
C GLY A 66 24.02 -8.37 13.34
N GLU A 67 23.09 -7.77 12.60
CA GLU A 67 21.66 -8.04 12.75
C GLU A 67 21.28 -9.32 11.98
N ILE A 68 20.48 -10.18 12.62
CA ILE A 68 19.90 -11.38 11.99
C ILE A 68 18.48 -11.00 11.56
N LEU A 69 18.21 -11.07 10.25
CA LEU A 69 16.88 -10.87 9.73
C LEU A 69 15.97 -12.00 10.23
N LEU A 70 14.79 -11.64 10.72
CA LEU A 70 13.78 -12.64 11.03
C LEU A 70 13.27 -13.21 9.71
N GLU A 71 13.18 -14.53 9.61
CA GLU A 71 12.45 -15.17 8.52
C GLU A 71 11.00 -14.69 8.61
N ASP A 72 10.51 -14.14 7.50
CA ASP A 72 9.07 -13.98 7.33
C ASP A 72 8.47 -15.38 7.45
N GLU A 73 7.41 -15.52 8.26
CA GLU A 73 6.57 -16.73 8.21
C GLU A 73 6.36 -17.01 6.72
N PRO A 74 6.62 -18.24 6.23
CA PRO A 74 6.40 -18.51 4.82
C PRO A 74 4.99 -18.04 4.52
N SER A 75 4.85 -17.00 3.67
CA SER A 75 3.61 -16.76 2.94
C SER A 75 3.18 -18.15 2.50
N PRO A 76 1.96 -18.63 2.81
CA PRO A 76 1.60 -20.02 2.58
C PRO A 76 2.00 -20.36 1.16
N LEU A 77 3.18 -20.97 1.04
CA LEU A 77 3.81 -21.22 -0.25
C LEU A 77 2.80 -22.15 -0.86
N ASP A 78 2.31 -21.80 -2.05
CA ASP A 78 1.52 -22.67 -2.89
C ASP A 78 2.08 -24.08 -2.72
N ILE A 79 1.39 -24.88 -1.89
CA ILE A 79 1.74 -26.29 -1.75
C ILE A 79 1.26 -26.81 -3.08
N GLU A 80 2.14 -26.81 -4.08
CA GLU A 80 1.92 -27.47 -5.36
C GLU A 80 1.45 -28.87 -4.98
N PHE A 81 0.16 -29.08 -5.19
CA PHE A 81 -0.50 -30.28 -4.77
C PHE A 81 0.15 -31.46 -5.51
N GLN A 82 0.93 -32.28 -4.79
CA GLN A 82 1.51 -33.50 -5.34
C GLN A 82 0.48 -34.62 -5.20
N PRO A 83 -0.20 -35.06 -6.28
CA PRO A 83 -1.21 -36.09 -6.20
C PRO A 83 -0.57 -37.42 -5.79
N ASN A 84 -1.22 -38.18 -4.93
CA ASN A 84 -0.78 -39.53 -4.57
C ASN A 84 -0.78 -40.43 -5.82
N GLU A 85 0.41 -40.77 -6.33
CA GLU A 85 0.59 -41.53 -7.56
C GLU A 85 -0.12 -42.90 -7.55
N ALA A 86 -0.23 -43.56 -6.38
CA ALA A 86 -0.93 -44.83 -6.25
C ALA A 86 -2.45 -44.65 -6.43
N ALA A 87 -2.99 -43.56 -5.88
CA ALA A 87 -4.39 -43.19 -6.05
C ALA A 87 -4.71 -42.78 -7.49
N VAL A 88 -3.79 -42.03 -8.11
CA VAL A 88 -3.90 -41.66 -9.52
C VAL A 88 -3.90 -42.90 -10.41
N ALA A 89 -2.94 -43.82 -10.24
CA ALA A 89 -2.85 -45.03 -11.05
C ALA A 89 -4.10 -45.91 -10.94
N MET A 90 -4.69 -46.04 -9.74
CA MET A 90 -5.91 -46.81 -9.53
C MET A 90 -7.11 -46.18 -10.23
N LEU A 91 -7.34 -44.87 -10.06
CA LEU A 91 -8.47 -44.17 -10.67
C LEU A 91 -8.33 -44.05 -12.20
N LEU A 92 -7.10 -43.96 -12.69
CA LEU A 92 -6.79 -43.93 -14.12
C LEU A 92 -7.02 -45.32 -14.75
N SER A 93 -6.74 -46.39 -14.01
CA SER A 93 -7.08 -47.77 -14.43
C SER A 93 -8.58 -48.04 -14.51
N MET A 94 -9.40 -47.27 -13.76
CA MET A 94 -10.86 -47.32 -13.81
C MET A 94 -11.44 -46.50 -14.99
N GLY A 95 -10.60 -45.75 -15.71
CA GLY A 95 -10.99 -45.02 -16.92
C GLY A 95 -11.32 -43.55 -16.73
N PHE A 96 -11.02 -42.96 -15.57
CA PHE A 96 -11.25 -41.53 -15.33
C PHE A 96 -10.11 -40.67 -15.89
N PRO A 97 -10.39 -39.48 -16.46
CA PRO A 97 -9.37 -38.55 -16.94
C PRO A 97 -8.48 -38.03 -15.80
N GLU A 98 -7.17 -37.89 -16.06
CA GLU A 98 -6.17 -37.47 -15.08
C GLU A 98 -6.48 -36.11 -14.42
N ILE A 99 -7.09 -35.18 -15.18
CA ILE A 99 -7.48 -33.85 -14.70
C ILE A 99 -8.52 -33.95 -13.57
N ARG A 100 -9.53 -34.80 -13.75
CA ARG A 100 -10.61 -35.02 -12.77
C ARG A 100 -10.09 -35.72 -11.52
N ILE A 101 -9.16 -36.65 -11.70
CA ILE A 101 -8.51 -37.37 -10.61
C ILE A 101 -7.70 -36.42 -9.72
N LYS A 102 -6.90 -35.52 -10.33
CA LYS A 102 -6.13 -34.51 -9.59
C LYS A 102 -7.02 -33.58 -8.77
N LYS A 103 -8.15 -33.14 -9.34
CA LYS A 103 -9.15 -32.33 -8.62
C LYS A 103 -9.83 -33.07 -7.47
N ALA A 104 -10.23 -34.33 -7.70
CA ALA A 104 -10.84 -35.14 -6.66
C ALA A 104 -9.87 -35.35 -5.49
N LEU A 105 -8.61 -35.67 -5.79
CA LEU A 105 -7.58 -35.84 -4.75
C LEU A 105 -7.27 -34.52 -4.04
N TYR A 106 -7.32 -33.38 -4.73
CA TYR A 106 -7.19 -32.05 -4.12
C TYR A 106 -8.34 -31.78 -3.16
N ALA A 107 -9.59 -32.00 -3.59
CA ALA A 107 -10.79 -31.74 -2.80
C ALA A 107 -10.93 -32.68 -1.58
N THR A 108 -10.40 -33.91 -1.67
CA THR A 108 -10.50 -34.91 -0.60
C THR A 108 -9.25 -35.04 0.26
N GLY A 109 -8.26 -34.15 0.09
CA GLY A 109 -7.08 -34.10 0.96
C GLY A 109 -6.01 -35.17 0.69
N ASN A 110 -5.99 -35.78 -0.50
CA ASN A 110 -4.93 -36.66 -1.03
C ASN A 110 -4.62 -37.96 -0.27
N THR A 111 -5.38 -38.32 0.77
CA THR A 111 -5.11 -39.49 1.61
C THR A 111 -5.90 -40.72 1.19
N ASP A 112 -7.19 -40.55 0.86
CA ASP A 112 -8.13 -41.67 0.69
C ASP A 112 -8.64 -41.79 -0.75
N THR A 113 -8.31 -42.91 -1.41
CA THR A 113 -8.74 -43.24 -2.78
C THR A 113 -10.25 -43.34 -2.93
N ASP A 114 -10.92 -43.95 -1.95
CA ASP A 114 -12.37 -44.17 -1.99
C ASP A 114 -13.14 -42.86 -1.78
N ALA A 115 -12.58 -41.92 -1.01
CA ALA A 115 -13.14 -40.58 -0.85
C ALA A 115 -13.05 -39.80 -2.17
N ALA A 116 -11.89 -39.85 -2.85
CA ALA A 116 -11.70 -39.24 -4.16
C ALA A 116 -12.65 -39.84 -5.21
N LEU A 117 -12.87 -41.15 -5.20
CA LEU A 117 -13.84 -41.82 -6.08
C LEU A 117 -15.26 -41.31 -5.86
N ASN A 118 -15.71 -41.24 -4.61
CA ASN A 118 -17.05 -40.73 -4.27
C ASN A 118 -17.24 -39.27 -4.66
N TRP A 119 -16.19 -38.46 -4.52
CA TRP A 119 -16.21 -37.06 -4.97
C TRP A 119 -16.32 -36.97 -6.50
N LEU A 120 -15.52 -37.76 -7.22
CA LEU A 120 -15.51 -37.77 -8.67
C LEU A 120 -16.85 -38.26 -9.27
N LEU A 121 -17.50 -39.24 -8.64
CA LEU A 121 -18.83 -39.71 -9.05
C LEU A 121 -19.95 -38.68 -8.78
N SER A 122 -19.81 -37.85 -7.75
CA SER A 122 -20.82 -36.85 -7.40
C SER A 122 -20.71 -35.56 -8.19
N HIS A 123 -19.55 -35.28 -8.78
CA HIS A 123 -19.26 -34.06 -9.53
C HIS A 123 -19.02 -34.32 -11.04
N MET A 124 -19.30 -35.54 -11.52
CA MET A 124 -18.94 -35.99 -12.88
C MET A 124 -19.64 -35.19 -14.01
N ASP A 125 -20.80 -34.61 -13.69
CA ASP A 125 -21.65 -33.82 -14.59
C ASP A 125 -21.41 -32.30 -14.45
N ASP A 126 -20.46 -31.87 -13.59
CA ASP A 126 -20.20 -30.46 -13.39
C ASP A 126 -19.48 -29.87 -14.61
N PRO A 127 -19.93 -28.71 -15.13
CA PRO A 127 -19.42 -28.12 -16.37
C PRO A 127 -17.97 -27.62 -16.27
N ASP A 128 -17.45 -27.47 -15.07
CA ASP A 128 -16.10 -27.00 -14.74
C ASP A 128 -15.13 -28.13 -14.36
N ILE A 129 -15.57 -29.40 -14.34
CA ILE A 129 -14.77 -30.53 -13.87
C ILE A 129 -13.48 -30.72 -14.70
N ASP A 130 -13.48 -30.37 -15.99
CA ASP A 130 -12.32 -30.48 -16.89
C ASP A 130 -11.46 -29.20 -16.96
N ALA A 131 -11.77 -28.14 -16.20
CA ALA A 131 -10.96 -26.94 -16.15
C ALA A 131 -9.58 -27.20 -15.51
N THR A 132 -8.51 -26.59 -16.01
CA THR A 132 -7.12 -26.86 -15.57
C THR A 132 -6.70 -26.15 -14.29
N ASP A 133 -7.53 -25.29 -13.71
CA ASP A 133 -7.21 -24.55 -12.48
C ASP A 133 -7.52 -25.40 -11.24
N ILE A 134 -6.47 -25.88 -10.59
CA ILE A 134 -6.54 -26.73 -9.38
C ILE A 134 -6.32 -25.87 -8.11
N SER A 135 -6.20 -24.54 -8.23
CA SER A 135 -5.84 -23.64 -7.12
C SER A 135 -6.93 -22.62 -6.73
N ALA A 136 -8.20 -22.87 -7.01
CA ALA A 136 -9.28 -21.98 -6.58
C ALA A 136 -10.05 -22.53 -5.36
N PRO A 137 -10.19 -21.78 -4.25
CA PRO A 137 -11.16 -22.12 -3.20
C PRO A 137 -12.59 -22.06 -3.76
N PRO A 138 -13.57 -22.74 -3.14
CA PRO A 138 -14.94 -22.82 -3.66
C PRO A 138 -15.61 -21.46 -3.50
N GLY A 139 -15.66 -20.68 -4.58
CA GLY A 139 -16.33 -19.38 -4.56
C GLY A 139 -16.00 -18.38 -5.66
N SER A 140 -15.26 -18.73 -6.72
CA SER A 140 -15.05 -17.79 -7.83
C SER A 140 -15.48 -18.40 -9.17
N GLY A 141 -16.78 -18.34 -9.41
CA GLY A 141 -17.34 -18.51 -10.75
C GLY A 141 -17.04 -17.25 -11.55
N GLY A 142 -16.22 -17.36 -12.59
CA GLY A 142 -15.89 -16.19 -13.39
C GLY A 142 -14.93 -16.38 -14.55
N ASN A 143 -14.86 -17.54 -15.21
CA ASN A 143 -14.27 -17.57 -16.56
C ASN A 143 -15.31 -17.11 -17.60
N HIS A 144 -15.73 -15.85 -17.48
CA HIS A 144 -16.42 -15.14 -18.54
C HIS A 144 -15.41 -14.16 -19.13
N CYS A 145 -14.89 -14.46 -20.32
CA CYS A 145 -14.38 -13.39 -21.18
C CYS A 145 -15.63 -12.72 -21.80
N SER A 146 -16.32 -11.90 -20.99
CA SER A 146 -17.50 -11.19 -21.43
C SER A 146 -17.08 -9.94 -22.21
N HIS A 147 -17.89 -9.52 -23.18
CA HIS A 147 -17.70 -8.23 -23.87
C HIS A 147 -17.68 -7.04 -22.87
N GLU A 148 -18.31 -7.21 -21.70
CA GLU A 148 -18.32 -6.23 -20.62
C GLU A 148 -16.94 -6.08 -19.97
N ASP A 149 -16.16 -7.15 -19.86
CA ASP A 149 -14.80 -7.10 -19.28
C ASP A 149 -13.81 -6.39 -20.21
N GLU A 150 -13.95 -6.56 -21.53
CA GLU A 150 -13.18 -5.78 -22.51
C GLU A 150 -13.51 -4.28 -22.45
N ALA A 151 -14.78 -3.91 -22.24
CA ALA A 151 -15.17 -2.52 -22.04
C ALA A 151 -14.59 -1.93 -20.73
N LYS A 152 -14.59 -2.69 -19.63
CA LYS A 152 -13.99 -2.30 -18.35
C LYS A 152 -12.46 -2.17 -18.45
N ILE A 153 -11.81 -3.09 -19.15
CA ILE A 153 -10.38 -3.02 -19.46
C ILE A 153 -10.09 -1.75 -20.27
N GLY A 154 -10.91 -1.44 -21.28
CA GLY A 154 -10.81 -0.22 -22.06
C GLY A 154 -10.86 1.05 -21.20
N GLN A 155 -11.79 1.12 -20.23
CA GLN A 155 -11.89 2.24 -19.30
C GLN A 155 -10.63 2.40 -18.43
N LEU A 156 -10.05 1.30 -17.95
CA LEU A 156 -8.79 1.34 -17.18
C LEU A 156 -7.60 1.76 -18.06
N ILE A 157 -7.57 1.35 -19.32
CA ILE A 157 -6.55 1.78 -20.30
C ILE A 157 -6.65 3.28 -20.57
N ASP A 158 -7.86 3.81 -20.74
CA ASP A 158 -8.09 5.24 -20.93
C ASP A 158 -7.63 6.07 -19.70
N MET A 159 -7.60 5.44 -18.51
CA MET A 159 -7.05 6.02 -17.28
C MET A 159 -5.52 5.86 -17.15
N GLY A 160 -4.86 5.29 -18.16
CA GLY A 160 -3.40 5.12 -18.22
C GLY A 160 -2.88 3.83 -17.58
N ILE A 161 -3.74 2.82 -17.42
CA ILE A 161 -3.34 1.51 -16.87
C ILE A 161 -3.09 0.54 -18.01
N ASP A 162 -1.94 -0.13 -17.97
CA ASP A 162 -1.61 -1.13 -18.98
C ASP A 162 -2.62 -2.27 -19.01
N ARG A 163 -3.02 -2.71 -20.22
CA ARG A 163 -3.97 -3.80 -20.47
C ARG A 163 -3.78 -5.07 -19.61
N PRO A 164 -2.56 -5.64 -19.44
CA PRO A 164 -2.37 -6.82 -18.60
C PRO A 164 -2.68 -6.53 -17.12
N LYS A 165 -2.34 -5.33 -16.65
CA LYS A 165 -2.50 -4.90 -15.26
C LYS A 165 -3.96 -4.59 -14.97
N ALA A 166 -4.66 -3.97 -15.91
CA ALA A 166 -6.10 -3.79 -15.88
C ALA A 166 -6.84 -5.13 -15.80
N ARG A 167 -6.42 -6.14 -16.56
CA ARG A 167 -7.01 -7.49 -16.52
C ARG A 167 -6.77 -8.18 -15.18
N LYS A 168 -5.53 -8.17 -14.67
CA LYS A 168 -5.21 -8.74 -13.34
C LYS A 168 -6.01 -8.02 -12.24
N ALA A 169 -6.05 -6.70 -12.27
CA ALA A 169 -6.78 -5.91 -11.29
C ALA A 169 -8.29 -6.21 -11.29
N LEU A 170 -8.91 -6.34 -12.47
CA LEU A 170 -10.32 -6.70 -12.57
C LEU A 170 -10.59 -8.14 -12.10
N LEU A 171 -9.66 -9.06 -12.31
CA LEU A 171 -9.76 -10.42 -11.80
C LEU A 171 -9.73 -10.45 -10.27
N GLU A 172 -8.80 -9.72 -9.65
CA GLU A 172 -8.64 -9.63 -8.18
C GLU A 172 -9.76 -8.83 -7.48
N THR A 173 -10.62 -8.17 -8.25
CA THR A 173 -11.64 -7.26 -7.71
C THR A 173 -13.05 -7.59 -8.17
N ASP A 174 -13.26 -8.82 -8.64
CA ASP A 174 -14.56 -9.34 -9.09
C ASP A 174 -15.20 -8.47 -10.19
N GLY A 175 -14.38 -7.83 -11.03
CA GLY A 175 -14.81 -6.99 -12.14
C GLY A 175 -15.33 -5.60 -11.76
N ASP A 176 -15.03 -5.09 -10.55
CA ASP A 176 -15.31 -3.72 -10.12
C ASP A 176 -14.16 -2.77 -10.50
N ILE A 177 -14.47 -1.77 -11.34
CA ILE A 177 -13.49 -0.79 -11.84
C ILE A 177 -12.86 0.04 -10.70
N ASN A 178 -13.63 0.47 -9.71
CA ASN A 178 -13.12 1.36 -8.65
C ASN A 178 -12.16 0.60 -7.74
N ARG A 179 -12.51 -0.64 -7.41
CA ARG A 179 -11.62 -1.54 -6.65
C ARG A 179 -10.40 -1.91 -7.49
N ALA A 180 -10.56 -2.16 -8.79
CA ALA A 180 -9.43 -2.43 -9.68
C ALA A 180 -8.44 -1.26 -9.74
N LEU A 181 -8.94 -0.01 -9.78
CA LEU A 181 -8.11 1.18 -9.71
C LEU A 181 -7.32 1.27 -8.40
N ASP A 182 -8.00 1.08 -7.26
CA ASP A 182 -7.34 1.08 -5.95
C ASP A 182 -6.31 -0.06 -5.83
N TRP A 183 -6.63 -1.23 -6.39
CA TRP A 183 -5.73 -2.38 -6.45
C TRP A 183 -4.47 -2.06 -7.27
N VAL A 184 -4.62 -1.45 -8.46
CA VAL A 184 -3.49 -1.04 -9.31
C VAL A 184 -2.57 -0.02 -8.62
N LEU A 185 -3.16 0.92 -7.86
CA LEU A 185 -2.44 1.97 -7.16
C LEU A 185 -1.75 1.47 -5.89
N SER A 186 -2.35 0.50 -5.19
CA SER A 186 -1.75 -0.16 -4.03
C SER A 186 -0.69 -1.22 -4.42
N HIS A 187 -0.75 -1.74 -5.66
CA HIS A 187 0.21 -2.68 -6.22
C HIS A 187 0.92 -2.12 -7.46
N PRO A 188 1.72 -1.03 -7.30
CA PRO A 188 2.43 -0.42 -8.43
C PRO A 188 3.49 -1.35 -9.04
N TYR A 189 4.06 -2.28 -8.26
CA TYR A 189 5.23 -3.09 -8.61
C TYR A 189 5.00 -4.60 -8.59
N ASP A 190 3.76 -5.06 -8.73
CA ASP A 190 3.49 -6.49 -8.79
C ASP A 190 4.19 -7.10 -10.02
N ALA A 191 5.21 -7.92 -9.75
CA ALA A 191 6.12 -8.49 -10.72
C ALA A 191 5.59 -9.78 -11.37
N GLU A 192 4.43 -10.27 -10.93
CA GLU A 192 3.83 -11.53 -11.39
C GLU A 192 2.97 -11.38 -12.66
N ILE A 193 3.05 -10.24 -13.34
CA ILE A 193 2.45 -10.10 -14.68
C ILE A 193 3.40 -10.78 -15.67
N GLU A 194 3.30 -12.12 -15.77
CA GLU A 194 3.99 -12.92 -16.77
C GLU A 194 3.69 -12.39 -18.18
N GLY A 195 4.75 -11.97 -18.89
CA GLY A 195 4.68 -11.59 -20.30
C GLY A 195 4.91 -10.11 -20.61
N TYR A 196 5.02 -9.23 -19.61
CA TYR A 196 5.54 -7.88 -19.84
C TYR A 196 7.05 -7.86 -19.59
N GLN A 197 7.83 -7.97 -20.66
CA GLN A 197 9.17 -7.37 -20.65
C GLN A 197 8.99 -5.87 -20.49
N VAL A 198 8.96 -5.41 -19.25
CA VAL A 198 9.28 -4.02 -18.94
C VAL A 198 10.68 -3.84 -19.50
N SER A 199 10.76 -3.10 -20.61
CA SER A 199 12.02 -2.67 -21.21
C SER A 199 12.82 -1.94 -20.15
N SER A 200 13.66 -2.67 -19.41
CA SER A 200 14.64 -2.23 -18.43
C SER A 200 14.39 -0.80 -17.91
N GLY A 201 13.22 -0.59 -17.32
CA GLY A 201 12.92 0.59 -16.54
C GLY A 201 13.65 0.40 -15.23
N SER A 202 14.60 1.28 -14.97
CA SER A 202 15.48 1.32 -13.80
C SER A 202 14.86 0.73 -12.52
N PRO A 203 15.63 0.00 -11.69
CA PRO A 203 15.11 -0.56 -10.44
C PRO A 203 14.36 0.52 -9.66
N ALA A 204 13.13 0.21 -9.23
CA ALA A 204 12.17 1.13 -8.62
C ALA A 204 12.86 2.32 -7.96
N GLN A 205 12.95 3.43 -8.70
CA GLN A 205 13.70 4.58 -8.23
C GLN A 205 12.93 5.14 -7.05
N LEU A 206 13.40 4.84 -5.84
CA LEU A 206 12.80 5.34 -4.60
C LEU A 206 12.66 6.84 -4.76
N GLN A 207 11.42 7.32 -4.73
CA GLN A 207 11.17 8.74 -4.88
C GLN A 207 11.81 9.50 -3.72
N GLY A 208 12.50 10.58 -4.06
CA GLY A 208 13.28 11.37 -3.10
C GLY A 208 14.79 11.16 -3.23
N SER A 209 15.51 11.93 -2.44
CA SER A 209 16.97 11.94 -2.42
C SER A 209 17.48 11.20 -1.19
N SER A 210 18.67 10.63 -1.31
CA SER A 210 19.35 9.99 -0.19
C SER A 210 20.57 10.81 0.27
N ASP A 211 20.66 12.06 -0.16
CA ASP A 211 21.84 12.89 0.10
C ASP A 211 21.82 13.46 1.51
N ILE A 212 23.01 13.54 2.10
CA ILE A 212 23.30 14.10 3.42
C ILE A 212 24.29 15.25 3.21
N PRO A 213 24.15 16.41 3.89
CA PRO A 213 23.17 16.70 4.94
C PRO A 213 21.76 16.93 4.38
N ALA A 214 20.76 16.38 5.08
CA ALA A 214 19.36 16.55 4.78
C ALA A 214 18.81 17.76 5.54
N LEU A 215 19.18 18.96 5.08
CA LEU A 215 18.75 20.24 5.66
C LEU A 215 17.40 20.66 5.09
N PHE A 216 16.48 21.00 5.98
CA PHE A 216 15.13 21.41 5.65
C PHE A 216 14.80 22.76 6.26
N GLN A 217 14.26 23.67 5.47
CA GLN A 217 13.81 24.97 5.97
C GLN A 217 12.29 25.09 5.91
N LEU A 218 11.69 25.71 6.93
CA LEU A 218 10.27 25.97 6.95
C LEU A 218 9.89 26.94 5.82
N HIS A 219 8.99 26.50 4.94
CA HIS A 219 8.57 27.24 3.76
C HIS A 219 7.13 27.73 3.87
N ALA A 220 6.22 26.90 4.39
CA ALA A 220 4.83 27.28 4.59
C ALA A 220 4.23 26.58 5.81
N ILE A 221 3.16 27.17 6.34
CA ILE A 221 2.35 26.59 7.39
C ILE A 221 0.87 26.77 7.09
N ILE A 222 0.05 25.81 7.52
CA ILE A 222 -1.41 25.91 7.51
C ILE A 222 -1.88 25.87 8.96
N CYS A 223 -2.67 26.86 9.35
CA CYS A 223 -3.19 27.00 10.71
C CYS A 223 -4.71 26.83 10.70
N HIS A 224 -5.23 26.03 11.63
CA HIS A 224 -6.66 25.93 11.91
C HIS A 224 -7.03 26.87 13.05
N LYS A 225 -7.68 27.99 12.76
CA LYS A 225 -8.18 28.96 13.75
C LYS A 225 -9.53 28.49 14.27
N GLY A 226 -9.61 28.17 15.56
CA GLY A 226 -10.82 27.67 16.20
C GLY A 226 -10.51 26.72 17.34
N VAL A 227 -11.42 26.63 18.30
CA VAL A 227 -11.31 25.71 19.45
C VAL A 227 -11.99 24.37 19.20
N SER A 228 -12.94 24.32 18.26
CA SER A 228 -13.67 23.12 17.89
C SER A 228 -12.90 22.30 16.85
N VAL A 229 -13.17 21.01 16.79
CA VAL A 229 -12.72 20.14 15.69
C VAL A 229 -13.69 20.21 14.50
N HIS A 230 -14.95 20.55 14.75
CA HIS A 230 -16.01 20.58 13.75
C HIS A 230 -16.17 21.93 13.08
N THR A 231 -15.62 22.99 13.70
CA THR A 231 -15.72 24.35 13.18
C THR A 231 -14.42 25.10 13.38
N GLY A 232 -14.05 25.86 12.37
CA GLY A 232 -12.92 26.76 12.42
C GLY A 232 -12.63 27.33 11.03
N HIS A 233 -11.50 28.01 10.93
CA HIS A 233 -11.10 28.75 9.75
C HIS A 233 -9.65 28.44 9.41
N TYR A 234 -9.39 28.06 8.15
CA TYR A 234 -8.03 27.77 7.71
C TYR A 234 -7.38 29.02 7.13
N VAL A 235 -6.16 29.29 7.59
CA VAL A 235 -5.30 30.31 7.00
C VAL A 235 -3.95 29.68 6.67
N ALA A 236 -3.33 30.14 5.60
CA ALA A 236 -2.01 29.69 5.20
C ALA A 236 -1.01 30.84 5.33
N PHE A 237 0.19 30.55 5.83
CA PHE A 237 1.31 31.47 5.74
C PHE A 237 2.37 30.84 4.86
N VAL A 238 2.86 31.60 3.90
CA VAL A 238 3.89 31.14 2.95
C VAL A 238 5.03 32.14 2.98
N ARG A 239 6.25 31.60 3.05
CA ARG A 239 7.47 32.40 2.94
C ARG A 239 7.80 32.57 1.46
N LYS A 240 7.76 33.81 0.98
CA LYS A 240 7.93 34.16 -0.43
C LYS A 240 8.85 35.36 -0.60
N GLU A 241 9.64 35.34 -1.67
CA GLU A 241 10.37 36.52 -2.15
C GLU A 241 9.37 37.53 -2.73
N VAL A 242 9.26 38.70 -2.11
CA VAL A 242 8.40 39.78 -2.57
C VAL A 242 9.28 40.72 -3.37
N ALA A 243 8.88 41.07 -4.61
CA ALA A 243 9.70 41.77 -5.60
C ALA A 243 10.29 43.14 -5.19
N GLN A 244 9.98 43.64 -3.99
CA GLN A 244 10.49 44.89 -3.44
C GLN A 244 11.60 44.69 -2.38
N ASP A 245 11.78 43.47 -1.85
CA ASP A 245 12.78 43.13 -0.84
C ASP A 245 13.64 41.94 -1.31
N GLU A 246 14.94 41.96 -1.02
CA GLU A 246 15.86 40.83 -1.31
C GLU A 246 15.62 39.62 -0.39
N ASP A 247 14.99 39.84 0.77
CA ASP A 247 14.72 38.80 1.76
C ASP A 247 13.34 38.15 1.59
N SER A 248 13.30 36.83 1.78
CA SER A 248 12.06 36.06 1.80
C SER A 248 11.17 36.44 2.98
N GLN A 249 10.03 37.08 2.71
CA GLN A 249 9.05 37.57 3.67
C GLN A 249 7.89 36.58 3.89
N TRP A 250 7.27 36.64 5.07
CA TRP A 250 6.07 35.86 5.37
C TRP A 250 4.80 36.58 4.88
N VAL A 251 3.97 35.85 4.13
CA VAL A 251 2.70 36.35 3.60
C VAL A 251 1.56 35.48 4.12
N LEU A 252 0.55 36.13 4.70
CA LEU A 252 -0.70 35.52 5.15
C LEU A 252 -1.70 35.48 3.99
N PHE A 253 -2.19 34.28 3.71
CA PHE A 253 -3.29 34.01 2.79
C PHE A 253 -4.53 33.61 3.61
N ASN A 254 -5.52 34.50 3.59
CA ASN A 254 -6.80 34.34 4.27
C ASN A 254 -7.94 34.63 3.29
N ASP A 255 -8.34 33.61 2.54
CA ASP A 255 -9.31 33.69 1.45
C ASP A 255 -8.95 34.81 0.45
N GLU A 256 -9.81 35.83 0.31
CA GLU A 256 -9.61 37.00 -0.54
C GLU A 256 -8.55 37.97 0.00
N LYS A 257 -8.16 37.85 1.28
CA LYS A 257 -7.24 38.77 1.94
C LYS A 257 -5.83 38.20 1.94
N VAL A 258 -4.94 38.90 1.25
CA VAL A 258 -3.50 38.62 1.23
C VAL A 258 -2.77 39.77 1.91
N VAL A 259 -2.06 39.48 2.99
CA VAL A 259 -1.37 40.49 3.81
C VAL A 259 0.09 40.09 4.01
N GLN A 260 0.99 41.04 3.79
CA GLN A 260 2.41 40.87 4.12
C GLN A 260 2.60 41.07 5.61
N GLY A 261 3.29 40.13 6.26
CA GLY A 261 3.43 40.14 7.71
C GLY A 261 2.12 39.83 8.44
N GLY A 262 2.24 39.38 9.69
CA GLY A 262 1.15 38.98 10.57
C GLY A 262 1.71 38.33 11.83
N ASP A 263 0.84 37.76 12.68
CA ASP A 263 1.22 37.07 13.92
C ASP A 263 1.85 35.69 13.65
N ILE A 264 2.81 35.62 12.73
CA ILE A 264 3.43 34.40 12.25
C ILE A 264 4.14 33.64 13.37
N GLU A 265 4.81 34.34 14.28
CA GLU A 265 5.57 33.71 15.37
C GLU A 265 4.66 32.91 16.32
N GLU A 266 3.49 33.45 16.65
CA GLU A 266 2.48 32.74 17.43
C GLU A 266 1.84 31.62 16.59
N MET A 267 1.49 31.92 15.34
CA MET A 267 0.79 30.97 14.48
C MET A 267 1.64 29.76 14.09
N LYS A 268 2.97 29.91 14.01
CA LYS A 268 3.93 28.81 13.86
C LYS A 268 3.83 27.83 15.01
N GLN A 269 3.61 28.30 16.24
CA GLN A 269 3.54 27.42 17.40
C GLN A 269 2.27 26.56 17.43
N PHE A 270 1.21 27.01 16.77
CA PHE A 270 -0.09 26.35 16.74
C PHE A 270 -0.48 25.82 15.35
N ALA A 271 0.44 25.82 14.39
CA ALA A 271 0.14 25.39 13.03
C ALA A 271 -0.24 23.90 12.98
N TYR A 272 -1.19 23.60 12.11
CA TYR A 272 -1.73 22.25 11.94
C TYR A 272 -0.84 21.42 11.02
N ILE A 273 -0.43 22.00 9.88
CA ILE A 273 0.46 21.37 8.91
C ILE A 273 1.63 22.30 8.65
N TYR A 274 2.83 21.73 8.66
CA TYR A 274 4.09 22.42 8.34
C TYR A 274 4.63 21.88 7.02
N PHE A 275 5.11 22.77 6.17
CA PHE A 275 5.76 22.46 4.91
C PHE A 275 7.22 22.89 5.02
N PHE A 276 8.09 21.91 4.99
CA PHE A 276 9.53 22.09 4.94
C PHE A 276 10.03 21.81 3.53
N ARG A 277 10.94 22.64 3.03
CA ARG A 277 11.59 22.45 1.75
C ARG A 277 13.06 22.10 1.98
N LYS A 278 13.54 21.08 1.29
CA LYS A 278 14.96 20.71 1.30
C LYS A 278 15.77 21.84 0.66
N LEU A 279 16.86 22.26 1.33
CA LEU A 279 17.83 23.22 0.83
C LEU A 279 18.77 22.62 -0.21
#